data_AF-A0A2V8SKB9-F1
#
_entry.id   AF-A0A2V8SKB9-F1
#
_cell.length_a   1.000
_cell.length_b   1.000
_cell.length_c   1.000
_cell.angle_alpha   90.00
_cell.angle_beta   90.00
_cell.angle_gamma   90.00
#
_symmetry.space_group_name_H-M   'P 1'
#
loop_
_entity.id
_entity.type
_entity.pdbx_description
1 polymer ?
#
loop_
_entity_poly.entity_id
_entity_poly.type
_entity_poly.pdbx_seq_one_letter_code
_entity_poly.pdbx_strand_id
1 'polypeptide(L)' 'MSGQAKRSTIYLEPELYKAVRIKAAHSHRSISDIVNDSLRSALRDDQEDLEAFEKRDSEPVMSYEALLKKLRADGKI' A
#
# COMPACT_ATOMS: atom_id res chain seq x y z
N MET A 1 -14.73 6.20 5.73
CA MET A 1 -13.97 7.23 6.46
C MET A 1 -14.13 8.56 5.74
N SER A 2 -15.13 9.37 6.11
CA SER A 2 -15.32 10.72 5.58
C SER A 2 -14.40 11.70 6.33
N GLY A 3 -13.09 11.52 6.20
CA GLY A 3 -12.12 12.56 6.53
C GLY A 3 -12.23 13.66 5.49
N GLN A 4 -12.34 14.91 5.93
CA GLN A 4 -12.45 16.07 5.05
C GLN A 4 -11.28 16.07 4.05
N ALA A 5 -11.57 16.07 2.75
CA ALA A 5 -10.53 16.04 1.72
C ALA A 5 -9.62 17.28 1.87
N LYS A 6 -8.31 17.05 1.98
CA LYS A 6 -7.32 18.13 2.01
C LYS A 6 -6.98 18.53 0.58
N ARG A 7 -7.04 19.84 0.28
CA ARG A 7 -6.66 20.37 -1.03
C ARG A 7 -5.15 20.28 -1.19
N SER A 8 -4.70 19.65 -2.28
CA SER A 8 -3.29 19.55 -2.67
C SER A 8 -3.12 20.00 -4.12
N THR A 9 -2.00 20.64 -4.42
CA THR A 9 -1.61 21.01 -5.79
C THR A 9 -0.46 20.11 -6.22
N ILE A 10 -0.61 19.43 -7.35
CA ILE A 10 0.42 18.55 -7.92
C ILE A 10 0.60 18.90 -9.40
N TYR A 11 1.81 18.71 -9.90
CA TYR A 11 2.07 18.76 -11.33
C TYR A 11 1.97 17.34 -11.91
N LEU A 12 1.24 17.21 -13.02
CA LEU A 12 1.17 15.97 -13.80
C LEU A 12 1.83 16.22 -15.15
N GLU A 13 2.58 15.24 -15.64
CA GLU A 13 3.10 15.29 -17.00
C GLU A 13 1.94 15.46 -18.00
N PRO A 14 2.12 16.21 -19.11
CA PRO A 14 1.04 16.51 -20.04
C PRO A 14 0.31 15.27 -20.59
N GLU A 15 1.07 14.21 -20.87
CA GLU A 15 0.53 12.95 -21.40
C GLU A 15 -0.29 12.20 -20.32
N LEU A 16 0.22 12.16 -19.09
CA LEU A 16 -0.46 11.55 -17.95
C LEU A 16 -1.76 12.29 -17.61
N TYR A 17 -1.73 13.62 -17.61
CA TYR A 17 -2.92 14.45 -17.41
C TYR A 17 -4.00 14.15 -18.47
N LYS A 18 -3.60 14.06 -19.74
CA LYS A 18 -4.53 13.72 -20.84
C LYS A 18 -5.13 12.33 -20.65
N ALA A 19 -4.32 11.33 -20.32
CA ALA A 19 -4.76 9.96 -20.10
C ALA A 19 -5.74 9.86 -18.91
N VAL A 20 -5.40 10.47 -17.77
CA VAL A 20 -6.25 10.50 -16.57
C VAL A 20 -7.56 11.23 -16.84
N ARG A 21 -7.55 12.34 -17.59
CA ARG A 21 -8.76 13.07 -17.96
C ARG A 21 -9.72 12.22 -18.80
N ILE A 22 -9.20 11.45 -19.76
CA ILE A 22 -10.01 10.53 -20.57
C ILE A 22 -10.57 9.40 -19.68
N LYS A 23 -9.74 8.81 -18.82
CA LYS A 23 -10.17 7.76 -17.88
C LYS A 23 -11.25 8.24 -16.93
N ALA A 24 -11.13 9.46 -16.40
CA ALA A 24 -12.12 10.11 -15.55
C ALA A 24 -13.48 10.21 -16.25
N ALA A 25 -13.49 10.73 -17.48
CA ALA A 25 -14.71 10.86 -18.28
C ALA A 25 -15.36 9.49 -18.57
N HIS A 26 -14.56 8.50 -18.98
CA HIS A 26 -15.05 7.16 -19.31
C HIS A 26 -15.57 6.39 -18.08
N SER A 27 -14.96 6.58 -16.91
CA SER A 27 -15.33 5.87 -15.68
C SER A 27 -16.36 6.61 -14.82
N HIS A 28 -16.79 7.81 -15.22
CA HIS A 28 -17.64 8.70 -14.42
C HIS A 28 -17.05 8.99 -13.03
N ARG A 29 -15.73 9.14 -12.96
CA ARG A 29 -14.97 9.42 -11.72
C ARG A 29 -14.27 10.76 -11.82
N SER A 30 -13.98 11.39 -10.67
CA SER A 30 -13.13 12.59 -10.69
C SER A 30 -11.66 12.21 -10.90
N ILE A 31 -10.87 13.18 -11.39
CA ILE A 31 -9.40 13.04 -11.47
C ILE A 31 -8.83 12.76 -10.07
N SER A 32 -9.32 13.46 -9.05
CA SER A 32 -8.90 13.27 -7.65
C SER A 32 -9.17 11.86 -7.16
N ASP A 33 -10.30 11.24 -7.51
CA ASP A 33 -10.58 9.86 -7.11
C ASP A 33 -9.60 8.88 -7.74
N ILE A 34 -9.28 9.05 -9.02
CA ILE A 34 -8.32 8.21 -9.73
C ILE A 34 -6.92 8.36 -9.12
N VAL A 35 -6.49 9.59 -8.84
CA VAL A 35 -5.18 9.86 -8.21
C VAL A 35 -5.13 9.26 -6.80
N ASN A 36 -6.18 9.43 -6.00
CA ASN A 36 -6.24 8.87 -4.65
C ASN A 36 -6.18 7.34 -4.66
N ASP A 37 -6.85 6.68 -5.60
CA ASP A 37 -6.78 5.21 -5.72
C ASP A 37 -5.40 4.72 -6.15
N SER A 38 -4.76 5.42 -7.09
CA SER A 38 -3.39 5.11 -7.48
C SER A 38 -2.43 5.25 -6.30
N LEU A 39 -2.57 6.31 -5.49
CA LEU A 39 -1.77 6.51 -4.28
C LEU A 39 -2.02 5.41 -3.24
N ARG A 40 -3.29 5.06 -2.98
CA ARG A 40 -3.62 3.95 -2.07
C ARG A 40 -3.03 2.63 -2.54
N SER A 41 -3.09 2.36 -3.84
CA SER A 41 -2.53 1.15 -4.42
C SER A 41 -1.02 1.10 -4.29
N ALA A 42 -0.34 2.24 -4.50
CA ALA A 42 1.11 2.34 -4.36
C ALA A 42 1.58 2.19 -2.91
N LEU A 43 0.74 2.55 -1.93
CA LEU A 43 1.05 2.48 -0.49
C LEU A 43 0.51 1.19 0.17
N ARG A 44 -0.09 0.28 -0.58
CA ARG A 44 -0.77 -0.88 0.01
C ARG A 44 0.19 -1.87 0.62
N ASP A 45 1.28 -2.16 -0.07
CA ASP A 45 2.29 -3.13 0.40
C ASP A 45 2.93 -2.64 1.71
N ASP A 46 3.28 -1.35 1.79
CA ASP A 46 3.80 -0.73 3.01
C ASP A 46 2.80 -0.84 4.18
N GLN A 47 1.51 -0.63 3.89
CA GLN A 47 0.45 -0.77 4.89
C GLN A 47 0.30 -2.22 5.37
N GLU A 48 0.35 -3.19 4.45
CA GLU A 48 0.29 -4.62 4.78
C GLU A 48 1.49 -5.03 5.65
N ASP A 49 2.69 -4.53 5.35
CA ASP A 49 3.90 -4.75 6.15
C ASP A 49 3.76 -4.16 7.56
N LEU A 50 3.34 -2.90 7.68
CA LEU A 50 3.13 -2.25 8.99
C LEU A 50 2.10 -3.02 9.83
N GLU A 51 1.00 -3.45 9.24
CA GLU A 51 0.01 -4.29 9.92
C GLU A 51 0.58 -5.64 10.37
N ALA A 52 1.45 -6.25 9.56
CA ALA A 52 2.12 -7.49 9.93
C ALA A 52 3.08 -7.27 11.10
N PHE A 53 3.79 -6.15 11.16
CA PHE A 53 4.62 -5.79 12.31
C PHE A 53 3.79 -5.60 13.58
N GLU A 54 2.69 -4.84 13.51
CA GLU A 54 1.80 -4.60 14.66
C GLU A 54 1.20 -5.90 15.21
N LYS A 55 0.76 -6.82 14.33
CA LYS A 55 0.22 -8.13 14.75
C LYS A 55 1.27 -9.01 15.43
N ARG A 56 2.55 -8.78 15.16
CA ARG A 56 3.68 -9.55 15.68
C ARG A 56 4.33 -8.91 16.90
N ASP A 57 3.83 -7.77 17.37
CA ASP A 57 4.35 -7.06 18.54
C ASP A 57 4.38 -7.96 19.80
N SER A 58 3.39 -8.85 19.95
CA SER A 58 3.32 -9.80 21.06
C SER A 58 4.13 -11.10 20.85
N GLU A 59 4.78 -11.30 19.70
CA GLU A 59 5.58 -12.50 19.47
C GLU A 59 6.85 -12.49 20.34
N PRO A 60 7.15 -13.59 21.06
CA PRO A 60 8.37 -13.66 21.84
C PRO A 60 9.60 -13.66 20.92
N VAL A 61 10.63 -12.93 21.34
CA VAL A 61 11.93 -12.95 20.66
C VAL A 61 12.51 -14.37 20.75
N MET A 62 12.94 -14.93 19.62
CA MET A 62 13.61 -16.22 19.58
C MET A 62 15.07 -16.07 19.16
N SER A 63 15.95 -16.92 19.68
CA SER A 63 17.34 -16.95 19.23
C SER A 63 17.43 -17.48 17.79
N TYR A 64 18.49 -17.07 17.11
CA TYR A 64 18.77 -17.52 15.74
C TYR A 64 18.86 -19.06 15.65
N GLU A 65 19.48 -19.71 16.63
CA GLU A 65 19.57 -21.18 16.68
C GLU A 65 18.20 -21.85 16.82
N ALA A 66 17.31 -21.29 17.66
CA ALA A 66 15.96 -21.81 17.82
C ALA A 66 15.15 -21.65 16.52
N LEU A 67 15.33 -20.53 15.81
CA LEU A 67 14.70 -20.29 14.51
C LEU A 67 15.18 -21.32 13.47
N LEU A 68 16.49 -21.58 13.38
CA LEU A 68 17.04 -22.55 12.44
C LEU A 68 16.54 -23.97 12.69
N LYS A 69 16.44 -24.39 13.97
CA LYS A 69 15.89 -25.70 14.33
C LYS A 69 14.43 -25.82 13.89
N LYS A 70 13.63 -24.77 14.10
CA LYS A 70 12.23 -24.72 13.67
C LYS A 70 12.09 -24.79 12.16
N LEU A 71 12.86 -23.99 11.41
CA LEU A 71 12.78 -23.97 9.94
C LEU A 71 13.15 -25.32 9.31
N ARG A 72 14.16 -26.02 9.85
CA ARG A 72 14.51 -27.39 9.42
C ARG A 72 13.39 -28.39 9.71
N ALA A 73 12.76 -28.29 10.87
CA ALA A 73 11.63 -29.16 11.24
C ALA A 73 10.40 -28.91 10.34
N ASP A 74 10.18 -27.67 9.92
CA ASP A 74 9.10 -27.26 9.02
C ASP A 74 9.42 -27.52 7.53
N GLY A 75 10.62 -28.05 7.20
CA GLY A 75 11.06 -28.33 5.84
C GLY A 75 11.25 -27.08 4.97
N LYS A 76 11.43 -25.91 5.61
CA LYS A 76 11.59 -24.61 4.94
C LYS A 76 13.04 -24.36 4.50
N ILE A 77 13.99 -25.13 5.05
CA ILE A 77 15.43 -25.18 4.74
C ILE A 77 15.99 -26.58 5.00
#